data_AF-A0A923U7Z2-F1
#
_entry.id   AF-A0A923U7Z2-F1
#
_cell.length_a   1.000
_cell.length_b   1.000
_cell.length_c   1.000
_cell.angle_alpha   90.00
_cell.angle_beta   90.00
_cell.angle_gamma   90.00
#
_symmetry.space_group_name_H-M   'P 1'
#
loop_
_entity.id
_entity.type
_entity.pdbx_description
1 polymer ?
#
loop_
_entity_poly.entity_id
_entity_poly.type
_entity_poly.pdbx_seq_one_letter_code
_entity_poly.pdbx_strand_id
1 'polypeptide(L)'
;MDIGSVSESGVDFVLQQQLLALDRVAGRLAVARAALPSQGGEGVWTGDARRMYAHALQQLSTQVHAAATHVDEAIRDTRHALALLGGGSYSGGSYSGGSSSGKSFSEGSQPGWHHVW
;
A
#
# COMPACT_ATOMS: atom_id res chain seq x y z
N MET A 1 0.17 -33.13 2.36
CA MET A 1 -0.09 -32.02 3.29
C MET A 1 0.74 -30.86 2.77
N ASP A 2 0.11 -29.97 2.00
CA ASP A 2 0.77 -28.86 1.33
C ASP A 2 1.18 -27.79 2.33
N ILE A 3 2.47 -27.64 2.57
CA ILE A 3 3.03 -26.59 3.45
C ILE A 3 2.87 -25.19 2.81
N GLY A 4 2.77 -25.13 1.47
CA GLY A 4 2.59 -23.87 0.74
C GLY A 4 1.23 -23.21 0.98
N SER A 5 0.14 -23.98 1.03
CA SER A 5 -1.22 -23.43 1.20
C SER A 5 -1.50 -22.95 2.63
N VAL A 6 -0.86 -23.56 3.63
CA VAL A 6 -1.00 -23.16 5.04
C VAL A 6 -0.28 -21.83 5.32
N SER A 7 0.88 -21.59 4.69
CA SER A 7 1.63 -20.34 4.84
C SER A 7 0.93 -19.15 4.18
N GLU A 8 0.30 -19.39 3.03
CA GLU A 8 -0.47 -18.40 2.27
C GLU A 8 -1.68 -17.88 3.06
N SER A 9 -2.42 -18.79 3.71
CA SER A 9 -3.55 -18.43 4.57
C SER A 9 -3.15 -17.73 5.87
N GLY A 10 -1.95 -18.02 6.41
CA GLY A 10 -1.51 -17.52 7.71
C GLY A 10 -1.13 -16.05 7.70
N VAL A 11 -0.38 -15.62 6.68
CA VAL A 11 0.08 -14.23 6.57
C VAL A 11 -1.08 -13.28 6.25
N ASP A 12 -1.95 -13.65 5.30
CA ASP A 12 -3.14 -12.84 4.97
C ASP A 12 -4.08 -12.74 6.18
N PHE A 13 -4.26 -13.82 6.94
CA PHE A 13 -5.04 -13.80 8.19
C PHE A 13 -4.46 -12.83 9.24
N VAL A 14 -3.15 -12.85 9.47
CA VAL A 14 -2.50 -11.95 10.45
C VAL A 14 -2.63 -10.50 10.01
N LEU A 15 -2.41 -10.20 8.73
CA LEU A 15 -2.55 -8.84 8.19
C LEU A 15 -4.00 -8.34 8.28
N GLN A 16 -4.98 -9.20 7.98
CA GLN A 16 -6.41 -8.87 8.19
C GLN A 16 -6.73 -8.64 9.66
N GLN A 17 -6.18 -9.45 10.57
CA GLN A 17 -6.35 -9.27 12.00
C GLN A 17 -5.75 -7.94 12.48
N GLN A 18 -4.61 -7.51 11.92
CA GLN A 18 -4.00 -6.22 12.19
C GLN A 18 -4.89 -5.05 11.73
N LEU A 19 -5.51 -5.14 10.54
CA LEU A 19 -6.47 -4.13 10.08
C LEU A 19 -7.67 -4.02 11.03
N LEU A 20 -8.24 -5.14 11.46
CA LEU A 20 -9.36 -5.14 12.41
C LEU A 20 -8.95 -4.54 13.77
N ALA A 21 -7.72 -4.78 14.22
CA ALA A 21 -7.20 -4.17 15.44
C ALA A 21 -7.05 -2.66 15.29
N LEU A 22 -6.53 -2.18 14.16
CA LEU A 22 -6.39 -0.75 13.85
C LEU A 22 -7.76 -0.06 13.75
N ASP A 23 -8.75 -0.71 13.15
CA ASP A 23 -10.13 -0.20 13.08
C ASP A 23 -10.75 -0.04 14.48
N ARG A 24 -10.58 -1.04 15.37
CA ARG A 24 -11.01 -0.91 16.77
C ARG A 24 -10.32 0.25 17.48
N VAL A 25 -9.03 0.47 17.23
CA VAL A 25 -8.29 1.61 17.80
C VAL A 25 -8.86 2.92 17.26
N ALA A 26 -9.11 3.02 15.96
CA ALA A 26 -9.73 4.20 15.35
C ALA A 26 -11.12 4.50 15.96
N GLY A 27 -11.94 3.48 16.17
CA GLY A 27 -13.23 3.60 16.86
C GLY A 27 -13.09 4.15 18.28
N ARG A 28 -12.12 3.66 19.05
CA ARG A 28 -11.84 4.17 20.41
C ARG A 28 -11.37 5.62 20.40
N LEU A 29 -10.57 6.02 19.40
CA LEU A 29 -10.15 7.42 19.23
C LEU A 29 -11.33 8.32 18.88
N ALA A 30 -12.26 7.86 18.05
CA ALA A 30 -13.48 8.60 17.73
C ALA A 30 -14.35 8.83 18.98
N VAL A 31 -14.53 7.80 19.81
CA VAL A 31 -15.23 7.90 21.10
C VAL A 31 -14.52 8.88 22.05
N ALA A 32 -13.19 8.78 22.17
CA ALA A 32 -12.42 9.69 23.01
C ALA A 32 -12.52 11.15 22.54
N ARG A 33 -12.57 11.37 21.22
CA ARG A 33 -12.75 12.70 20.63
C ARG A 33 -14.17 13.24 20.86
N ALA A 34 -15.19 12.38 20.82
CA ALA A 34 -16.57 12.76 21.12
C ALA A 34 -16.80 13.06 22.61
N ALA A 35 -16.02 12.44 23.50
CA ALA A 35 -16.06 12.69 24.94
C ALA A 35 -15.39 14.01 25.35
N LEU A 36 -14.77 14.75 24.43
CA LEU A 36 -14.16 16.04 24.73
C LEU A 36 -15.23 17.07 25.14
N PRO A 37 -15.10 17.70 26.32
CA PRO A 37 -16.02 18.76 26.72
C PRO A 37 -16.04 19.90 25.71
N SER A 38 -17.20 20.53 25.53
CA SER A 38 -17.35 21.72 24.69
C SER A 38 -16.50 22.88 25.25
N GLN A 39 -16.07 23.78 24.37
CA GLN A 39 -15.07 24.82 24.67
C GLN A 39 -15.49 25.83 25.74
N GLY A 40 -16.76 25.82 26.17
CA GLY A 40 -17.34 26.69 27.19
C GLY A 40 -17.80 26.00 28.47
N GLY A 41 -17.46 24.72 28.68
CA GLY A 41 -17.77 24.04 29.95
C GLY A 41 -16.83 24.51 31.08
N GLU A 42 -17.39 25.02 32.17
CA GLU A 42 -16.64 25.24 33.41
C GLU A 42 -16.08 23.90 33.94
N GLY A 43 -14.77 23.81 34.12
CA GLY A 43 -14.11 22.60 34.66
C GLY A 43 -12.59 22.56 34.45
N VAL A 44 -11.97 21.47 34.92
CA VAL A 44 -10.49 21.22 34.92
C VAL A 44 -9.89 21.16 33.50
N TRP A 45 -10.71 21.04 32.46
CA TRP A 45 -10.32 20.94 31.06
C TRP A 45 -10.35 22.30 30.33
N THR A 46 -9.64 23.30 30.84
CA THR A 46 -9.56 24.62 30.20
C THR A 46 -8.39 24.73 29.22
N GLY A 47 -8.57 25.59 28.22
CA GLY A 47 -7.55 26.17 27.35
C GLY A 47 -6.54 25.18 26.77
N ASP A 48 -5.38 25.08 27.41
CA ASP A 48 -4.22 24.38 26.88
C ASP A 48 -4.26 22.87 27.11
N ALA A 49 -4.76 22.40 28.26
CA ALA A 49 -4.88 20.96 28.53
C ALA A 49 -5.79 20.28 27.49
N ARG A 50 -6.89 20.95 27.15
CA ARG A 50 -7.82 20.51 26.09
C ARG A 50 -7.17 20.54 24.71
N ARG A 51 -6.44 21.61 24.36
CA ARG A 51 -5.74 21.71 23.07
C ARG A 51 -4.68 20.63 22.92
N MET A 52 -3.87 20.39 23.96
CA MET A 52 -2.84 19.35 23.97
C MET A 52 -3.46 17.96 23.81
N TYR A 53 -4.56 17.68 24.52
CA TYR A 53 -5.24 16.39 24.39
C TYR A 53 -5.87 16.20 23.01
N ALA A 54 -6.56 17.23 22.47
CA ALA A 54 -7.12 17.18 21.13
C ALA A 54 -6.04 17.00 20.06
N HIS A 55 -4.90 17.67 20.23
CA HIS A 55 -3.73 17.51 19.36
C HIS A 55 -3.15 16.10 19.46
N ALA A 56 -2.98 15.56 20.66
CA ALA A 56 -2.50 14.18 20.86
C ALA A 56 -3.44 13.15 20.22
N LEU A 57 -4.76 13.31 20.37
CA LEU A 57 -5.74 12.46 19.69
C LEU A 57 -5.63 12.54 18.16
N GLN A 58 -5.39 13.75 17.62
CA GLN A 58 -5.20 13.94 16.18
C GLN A 58 -3.90 13.31 15.66
N GLN A 59 -2.81 13.42 16.42
CA GLN A 59 -1.54 12.76 16.08
C GLN A 59 -1.73 11.23 16.08
N LEU A 60 -2.39 10.71 17.10
CA LEU A 60 -2.65 9.27 17.22
C LEU A 60 -3.59 8.76 16.12
N SER A 61 -4.63 9.52 15.74
CA SER A 61 -5.49 9.15 14.60
C SER A 61 -4.72 9.13 13.28
N THR A 62 -3.79 10.06 13.10
CA THR A 62 -2.93 10.12 11.90
C THR A 62 -2.02 8.90 11.84
N GLN A 63 -1.41 8.51 12.96
CA GLN A 63 -0.56 7.33 13.05
C GLN A 63 -1.32 6.03 12.78
N VAL A 64 -2.54 5.90 13.33
CA VAL A 64 -3.39 4.72 13.10
C VAL A 64 -3.78 4.62 11.62
N HIS A 65 -4.10 5.74 10.98
CA HIS A 65 -4.43 5.76 9.55
C HIS A 65 -3.23 5.40 8.66
N ALA A 66 -2.05 5.92 8.98
CA ALA A 66 -0.82 5.55 8.29
C ALA A 66 -0.51 4.05 8.47
N ALA A 67 -0.64 3.53 9.69
CA ALA A 67 -0.46 2.10 9.97
C ALA A 67 -1.45 1.24 9.16
N ALA A 68 -2.72 1.64 9.04
CA ALA A 68 -3.70 0.91 8.24
C ALA A 68 -3.31 0.88 6.76
N THR A 69 -2.85 2.02 6.23
CA THR A 69 -2.37 2.12 4.85
C THR A 69 -1.19 1.18 4.58
N HIS A 70 -0.22 1.11 5.50
CA HIS A 70 0.91 0.19 5.37
C HIS A 70 0.51 -1.29 5.44
N VAL A 71 -0.49 -1.63 6.27
CA VAL A 71 -1.01 -3.01 6.30
C VAL A 71 -1.76 -3.35 5.01
N ASP A 72 -2.53 -2.41 4.44
CA ASP A 72 -3.19 -2.59 3.13
C ASP A 72 -2.17 -2.79 1.99
N GLU A 73 -1.09 -2.01 1.98
CA GLU A 73 0.03 -2.18 1.05
C GLU A 73 0.67 -3.56 1.22
N ALA A 74 0.97 -3.97 2.45
CA ALA A 74 1.54 -5.28 2.74
C ALA A 74 0.63 -6.43 2.29
N ILE A 75 -0.69 -6.30 2.43
CA ILE A 75 -1.66 -7.29 1.92
C ILE A 75 -1.58 -7.39 0.39
N ARG A 76 -1.57 -6.25 -0.31
CA ARG A 76 -1.47 -6.23 -1.78
C ARG A 76 -0.16 -6.85 -2.26
N ASP A 77 0.96 -6.48 -1.65
CA ASP A 77 2.28 -7.00 -1.99
C ASP A 77 2.39 -8.49 -1.73
N THR A 78 1.84 -8.96 -0.60
CA THR A 78 1.81 -10.39 -0.25
C THR A 78 1.01 -11.16 -1.30
N ARG A 79 -0.20 -10.70 -1.65
CA ARG A 79 -1.04 -11.33 -2.69
C ARG A 79 -0.37 -11.33 -4.06
N HIS A 80 0.31 -10.25 -4.42
CA HIS A 80 1.04 -10.17 -5.67
C HIS A 80 2.23 -11.14 -5.70
N ALA A 81 3.02 -11.20 -4.63
CA ALA A 81 4.13 -12.14 -4.52
C ALA A 81 3.66 -13.61 -4.59
N LEU A 82 2.54 -13.93 -3.95
CA LEU A 82 1.91 -15.24 -4.01
C LEU A 82 1.42 -15.59 -5.43
N ALA A 83 0.78 -14.65 -6.12
CA ALA A 83 0.36 -14.85 -7.51
C ALA A 83 1.56 -15.12 -8.44
N LEU A 84 2.69 -14.45 -8.23
CA LEU A 84 3.93 -14.72 -8.97
C LEU A 84 4.51 -16.11 -8.66
N LEU A 85 4.43 -16.55 -7.41
CA LEU A 85 4.91 -17.88 -6.98
C LEU A 85 4.00 -19.01 -7.49
N GLY A 86 2.68 -18.82 -7.47
CA GLY A 86 1.70 -19.77 -7.98
C GLY A 86 1.57 -19.80 -9.51
N GLY A 87 1.98 -18.72 -10.18
CA GLY A 87 1.94 -18.55 -11.64
C GLY A 87 3.16 -19.06 -12.41
N GLY A 88 4.06 -19.81 -11.77
CA GLY A 88 5.30 -20.32 -12.36
C GLY A 88 5.13 -21.45 -13.38
N SER A 89 4.47 -21.19 -14.52
CA SER A 89 4.72 -21.92 -15.77
C SER A 89 5.70 -21.12 -16.62
N TYR A 90 6.99 -21.42 -16.43
CA TYR A 90 8.07 -20.99 -17.31
C TYR A 90 7.95 -21.75 -18.66
N SER A 91 7.02 -21.37 -19.53
CA SER A 91 7.13 -21.70 -20.97
C SER A 91 8.03 -20.67 -21.65
N GLY A 92 9.29 -20.62 -21.21
CA GLY A 92 10.35 -19.92 -21.93
C GLY A 92 10.83 -20.81 -23.06
N GLY A 93 10.04 -20.85 -24.15
CA GLY A 93 10.39 -21.59 -25.36
C GLY A 93 11.80 -21.27 -25.80
N SER A 94 12.64 -22.29 -25.85
CA SER A 94 13.96 -22.21 -26.47
C SER A 94 13.78 -21.90 -27.95
N TYR A 95 14.08 -20.65 -28.34
CA TYR A 95 14.29 -20.31 -29.75
C TYR A 95 15.65 -20.87 -30.17
N SER A 96 15.68 -22.15 -30.55
CA SER A 96 16.86 -22.80 -31.10
C SER A 96 16.55 -23.28 -32.51
N GLY A 97 17.15 -22.62 -33.50
CA GLY A 97 17.08 -22.94 -34.93
C GLY A 97 16.20 -21.93 -35.69
N GLY A 98 16.71 -20.98 -36.47
CA GLY A 98 17.85 -21.06 -37.37
C GLY A 98 17.32 -21.20 -38.80
N SER A 99 17.18 -20.09 -39.53
CA SER A 99 17.40 -20.00 -40.99
C SER A 99 17.09 -18.59 -41.52
N SER A 100 18.15 -17.96 -42.00
CA SER A 100 18.24 -17.17 -43.23
C SER A 100 17.01 -16.38 -43.71
N SER A 101 17.19 -15.07 -43.79
CA SER A 101 16.99 -14.30 -45.04
C SER A 101 17.45 -12.86 -44.82
N GLY A 102 18.67 -12.57 -45.27
CA GLY A 102 19.11 -11.18 -45.43
C GLY A 102 18.26 -10.49 -46.50
N LYS A 103 17.90 -9.22 -46.26
CA LYS A 103 17.46 -8.30 -47.31
C LYS A 103 17.73 -6.85 -46.86
N SER A 104 18.81 -6.34 -47.42
CA SER A 104 18.99 -4.99 -47.97
C SER A 104 18.64 -3.78 -47.10
N PHE A 105 19.69 -3.16 -46.56
CA PHE A 105 19.71 -1.74 -46.23
C PHE A 105 19.78 -0.96 -47.55
N SER A 106 18.78 -0.13 -47.85
CA SER A 106 18.84 0.84 -48.94
C SER A 106 18.84 2.25 -48.34
N GLU A 107 19.96 2.90 -48.59
CA GLU A 107 20.31 4.29 -48.32
C GLU A 107 19.38 5.25 -49.07
N GLY A 108 18.95 6.35 -48.45
CA GLY A 108 18.17 7.38 -49.13
C GLY A 108 17.62 8.52 -48.26
N SER A 109 18.42 9.58 -48.13
CA SER A 109 18.00 11.01 -48.01
C SER A 109 17.48 11.58 -46.68
N GLN A 110 18.33 12.38 -46.01
CA GLN A 110 18.01 13.55 -45.15
C GLN A 110 17.52 14.76 -46.02
N PRO A 111 17.10 15.96 -45.51
CA PRO A 111 17.17 16.52 -44.14
C PRO A 111 15.96 17.37 -43.62
N GLY A 112 15.94 17.59 -42.29
CA GLY A 112 15.83 18.92 -41.64
C GLY A 112 14.46 19.60 -41.48
N TRP A 113 14.02 19.81 -40.22
CA TRP A 113 13.29 21.03 -39.82
C TRP A 113 13.60 21.44 -38.35
N HIS A 114 14.35 22.55 -38.23
CA HIS A 114 14.25 23.66 -37.28
C HIS A 114 13.93 23.42 -35.78
N HIS A 115 14.91 23.71 -34.92
CA HIS A 115 14.69 24.27 -33.58
C HIS A 115 15.24 25.70 -33.56
N VAL A 116 14.38 26.68 -33.31
CA VAL A 116 14.74 28.07 -32.99
C VAL A 116 14.07 28.40 -31.65
N TRP A 117 14.83 29.11 -30.81
CA TRP A 117 14.46 29.66 -29.52
C TRP A 117 13.43 30.78 -29.64
#